data_AF-A0A959T472-F1
#
_entry.id   AF-A0A959T472-F1
#
_cell.length_a   1.000
_cell.length_b   1.000
_cell.length_c   1.000
_cell.angle_alpha   90.00
_cell.angle_beta   90.00
_cell.angle_gamma   90.00
#
_symmetry.space_group_name_H-M   'P 1'
#
loop_
_entity.id
_entity.type
_entity.pdbx_description
1 polymer ?
#
loop_
_entity_poly.entity_id
_entity_poly.type
_entity_poly.pdbx_seq_one_letter_code
_entity_poly.pdbx_strand_id
1 'polypeptide(L)'
;FFDLEPVMPVRFEVGKGIMAYQDVNGALKVFEDGTIYTALDFPPQEWYVKDSLVVIKDQNFLKVFDEGKLHVVERFWPEVWEASWGAIGYVDQVRNVQLWRRSGRTTVTRGEPVQDIQLIRGLLVAYLNVRSVKVGWHGETYTH
;
A
#
# COMPACT_ATOMS: atom_id res chain seq x y z
N PHE A 1 28.31 -5.40 4.11
CA PHE A 1 27.75 -4.75 2.90
C PHE A 1 26.94 -5.80 2.17
N PHE A 2 25.70 -5.50 1.80
CA PHE A 2 24.92 -6.37 0.89
C PHE A 2 25.12 -5.84 -0.52
N ASP A 3 25.65 -6.69 -1.39
CA ASP A 3 25.68 -6.45 -2.82
C ASP A 3 24.43 -7.12 -3.40
N LEU A 4 23.50 -6.30 -3.92
CA LEU A 4 22.15 -6.77 -4.27
C LEU A 4 22.07 -7.20 -5.73
N GLU A 5 22.79 -6.53 -6.62
CA GLU A 5 22.85 -6.84 -8.04
C GLU A 5 24.21 -6.39 -8.60
N PRO A 6 24.77 -7.12 -9.59
CA PRO A 6 26.04 -6.75 -10.22
C PRO A 6 25.95 -5.48 -11.09
N VAL A 7 24.73 -5.00 -11.36
CA VAL A 7 24.44 -3.85 -12.23
C VAL A 7 23.45 -2.91 -11.53
N MET A 8 23.59 -1.59 -11.77
CA MET A 8 22.69 -0.60 -11.18
C MET A 8 21.23 -0.82 -11.61
N PRO A 9 20.27 -0.74 -10.68
CA PRO A 9 18.86 -0.88 -11.00
C PRO A 9 18.34 0.31 -11.82
N VAL A 10 17.28 0.07 -12.60
CA VAL A 10 16.64 1.10 -13.43
C VAL A 10 16.02 2.20 -12.57
N ARG A 11 15.39 1.80 -11.45
CA ARG A 11 14.77 2.66 -10.46
C ARG A 11 14.76 1.92 -9.13
N PHE A 12 14.93 2.65 -8.02
CA PHE A 12 14.75 2.12 -6.67
C PHE A 12 14.16 3.18 -5.74
N GLU A 13 13.57 2.75 -4.65
CA GLU A 13 13.10 3.58 -3.53
C GLU A 13 13.19 2.74 -2.26
N VAL A 14 13.34 3.44 -1.14
CA VAL A 14 13.64 2.86 0.15
C VAL A 14 12.60 3.32 1.15
N GLY A 15 12.22 2.41 2.03
CA GLY A 15 11.32 2.62 3.14
C GLY A 15 11.96 2.19 4.46
N LYS A 16 11.13 1.86 5.44
CA LYS A 16 11.55 1.35 6.75
C LYS A 16 11.80 -0.15 6.66
N GLY A 17 13.07 -0.52 6.51
CA GLY A 17 13.49 -1.93 6.46
C GLY A 17 13.21 -2.63 5.13
N ILE A 18 12.70 -1.90 4.14
CA ILE A 18 12.32 -2.42 2.82
C ILE A 18 12.88 -1.53 1.72
N MET A 19 13.26 -2.13 0.60
CA MET A 19 13.65 -1.43 -0.62
C MET A 19 13.02 -2.16 -1.80
N ALA A 20 12.39 -1.41 -2.70
CA ALA A 20 11.94 -1.93 -3.98
C ALA A 20 12.83 -1.39 -5.09
N TYR A 21 13.17 -2.24 -6.05
CA TYR A 21 13.97 -1.85 -7.19
C TYR A 21 13.57 -2.63 -8.45
N GLN A 22 13.71 -1.98 -9.59
CA GLN A 22 13.54 -2.62 -10.89
C GLN A 22 14.91 -3.07 -11.39
N ASP A 23 15.07 -4.37 -11.63
CA ASP A 23 16.29 -4.92 -12.20
C ASP A 23 16.42 -4.60 -13.71
N VAL A 24 17.55 -4.98 -14.30
CA VAL A 24 17.84 -4.72 -15.72
C VAL A 24 16.94 -5.49 -16.69
N ASN A 25 16.33 -6.58 -16.25
CA ASN A 25 15.36 -7.35 -17.03
C ASN A 25 13.93 -6.80 -16.86
N GLY A 26 13.78 -5.78 -16.02
CA GLY A 26 12.53 -5.11 -15.77
C GLY A 26 11.71 -5.72 -14.62
N ALA A 27 12.18 -6.78 -13.98
CA ALA A 27 11.46 -7.39 -12.86
C ALA A 27 11.48 -6.47 -11.63
N LEU A 28 10.37 -6.43 -10.89
CA LEU A 28 10.30 -5.73 -9.60
C LEU A 28 10.80 -6.64 -8.49
N LYS A 29 11.95 -6.29 -7.93
CA LYS A 29 12.57 -6.94 -6.78
C LYS A 29 12.28 -6.16 -5.51
N VAL A 30 12.20 -6.86 -4.40
CA VAL A 30 12.05 -6.28 -3.06
C VAL A 30 13.09 -6.89 -2.13
N PHE A 31 13.92 -6.03 -1.56
CA PHE A 31 14.83 -6.40 -0.48
C PHE A 31 14.18 -6.06 0.86
N GLU A 32 14.01 -7.07 1.71
CA GLU A 32 13.36 -6.96 3.02
C GLU A 32 14.05 -7.93 3.98
N ASP A 33 14.44 -7.45 5.16
CA ASP A 33 15.08 -8.24 6.22
C ASP A 33 16.25 -9.13 5.75
N GLY A 34 17.08 -8.62 4.83
CA GLY A 34 18.26 -9.33 4.32
C GLY A 34 17.97 -10.33 3.19
N THR A 35 16.71 -10.45 2.75
CA THR A 35 16.29 -11.35 1.68
C THR A 35 15.82 -10.56 0.47
N ILE A 36 16.17 -11.01 -0.74
CA ILE A 36 15.64 -10.47 -1.99
C ILE A 36 14.49 -11.37 -2.47
N TYR A 37 13.34 -10.76 -2.71
CA TYR A 37 12.16 -11.37 -3.29
C TYR A 37 11.91 -10.82 -4.69
N THR A 38 11.29 -11.63 -5.54
CA THR A 38 10.74 -11.15 -6.82
C THR A 38 9.25 -10.87 -6.61
N ALA A 39 8.88 -9.60 -6.53
CA ALA A 39 7.49 -9.18 -6.39
C ALA A 39 6.72 -9.32 -7.71
N LEU A 40 7.35 -8.93 -8.83
CA LEU A 40 6.86 -9.19 -10.19
C LEU A 40 8.05 -9.60 -11.07
N ASP A 41 7.83 -10.56 -11.96
CA ASP A 41 8.79 -11.04 -12.95
C ASP A 41 8.79 -10.20 -14.25
N PHE A 42 8.03 -9.11 -14.26
CA PHE A 42 7.90 -8.16 -15.35
C PHE A 42 7.80 -6.72 -14.84
N PRO A 43 7.95 -5.71 -15.72
CA PRO A 43 7.80 -4.30 -15.35
C PRO A 43 6.43 -3.97 -14.75
N PRO A 44 6.35 -3.41 -13.53
CA PRO A 44 5.10 -2.87 -12.99
C PRO A 44 4.66 -1.64 -13.80
N GLN A 45 3.36 -1.31 -13.75
CA GLN A 45 2.89 -0.03 -14.30
C GLN A 45 3.43 1.12 -13.45
N GLU A 46 3.21 1.03 -12.14
CA GLU A 46 3.73 1.97 -11.14
C GLU A 46 3.97 1.22 -9.82
N TRP A 47 4.82 1.76 -8.98
CA TRP A 47 4.97 1.29 -7.61
C TRP A 47 5.46 2.44 -6.72
N TYR A 48 5.20 2.32 -5.41
CA TYR A 48 5.58 3.25 -4.37
C TYR A 48 6.05 2.50 -3.13
N VAL A 49 7.18 2.89 -2.54
CA VAL A 49 7.57 2.37 -1.21
C VAL A 49 7.05 3.32 -0.14
N LYS A 50 6.22 2.79 0.78
CA LYS A 50 5.54 3.56 1.83
C LYS A 50 5.70 2.86 3.18
N ASP A 51 6.46 3.47 4.09
CA ASP A 51 6.90 2.83 5.33
C ASP A 51 7.52 1.45 5.06
N SER A 52 6.89 0.36 5.51
CA SER A 52 7.35 -1.02 5.35
C SER A 52 6.63 -1.77 4.23
N LEU A 53 5.90 -1.07 3.35
CA LEU A 53 5.15 -1.66 2.24
C LEU A 53 5.69 -1.24 0.89
N VAL A 54 5.54 -2.12 -0.11
CA VAL A 54 5.61 -1.74 -1.53
C VAL A 54 4.21 -1.79 -2.11
N VAL A 55 3.64 -0.62 -2.43
CA VAL A 55 2.35 -0.50 -3.11
C VAL A 55 2.60 -0.59 -4.61
N ILE A 56 1.91 -1.49 -5.29
CA ILE A 56 2.17 -1.83 -6.68
C ILE A 56 0.88 -1.69 -7.48
N LYS A 57 0.95 -0.92 -8.58
CA LYS A 57 -0.07 -0.86 -9.60
C LYS A 57 0.33 -1.79 -10.74
N ASP A 58 -0.47 -2.82 -10.96
CA ASP A 58 -0.28 -3.75 -12.06
C ASP A 58 -1.63 -4.24 -12.58
N GLN A 59 -1.82 -4.25 -13.90
CA GLN A 59 -3.10 -4.51 -14.56
C GLN A 59 -4.24 -3.64 -14.01
N ASN A 60 -3.92 -2.41 -13.61
CA ASN A 60 -4.80 -1.50 -12.89
C ASN A 60 -5.34 -2.07 -11.56
N PHE A 61 -4.68 -3.06 -10.95
CA PHE A 61 -5.03 -3.59 -9.63
C PHE A 61 -4.16 -2.93 -8.57
N LEU A 62 -4.73 -2.74 -7.39
CA LEU A 62 -3.99 -2.37 -6.20
C LEU A 62 -3.40 -3.64 -5.59
N LYS A 63 -2.07 -3.76 -5.63
CA LYS A 63 -1.32 -4.82 -4.98
C LYS A 63 -0.42 -4.25 -3.89
N VAL A 64 -0.10 -5.05 -2.90
CA VAL A 64 0.86 -4.69 -1.83
C VAL A 64 1.83 -5.85 -1.65
N PHE A 65 3.12 -5.54 -1.59
CA PHE A 65 4.14 -6.46 -1.10
C PHE A 65 4.42 -6.16 0.37
N ASP A 66 4.35 -7.20 1.21
CA ASP A 66 4.55 -7.15 2.66
C ASP A 66 5.12 -8.51 3.12
N GLU A 67 6.23 -8.50 3.87
CA GLU A 67 6.85 -9.69 4.47
C GLU A 67 7.03 -10.86 3.50
N GLY A 68 7.71 -10.60 2.38
CA GLY A 68 8.02 -11.63 1.39
C GLY A 68 6.85 -12.07 0.50
N LYS A 69 5.66 -11.46 0.62
CA LYS A 69 4.44 -11.89 -0.10
C LYS A 69 3.78 -10.76 -0.87
N LEU A 70 3.34 -11.08 -2.09
CA LEU A 70 2.51 -10.20 -2.90
C LEU A 70 1.03 -10.48 -2.63
N HIS A 71 0.29 -9.43 -2.28
CA HIS A 71 -1.14 -9.45 -2.01
C HIS A 71 -1.89 -8.64 -3.07
N VAL A 72 -2.96 -9.21 -3.63
CA VAL A 72 -3.94 -8.43 -4.41
C VAL A 72 -4.95 -7.86 -3.42
N VAL A 73 -4.89 -6.55 -3.21
CA VAL A 73 -5.76 -5.83 -2.27
C VAL A 73 -7.09 -5.48 -2.92
N GLU A 74 -7.04 -4.95 -4.14
CA GLU A 74 -8.24 -4.68 -4.97
C GLU A 74 -7.99 -4.95 -6.45
N ARG A 75 -9.08 -5.28 -7.16
CA ARG A 75 -9.08 -5.48 -8.61
C ARG A 75 -9.35 -4.18 -9.40
N PHE A 76 -8.99 -3.05 -8.82
CA PHE A 76 -8.94 -1.73 -9.45
C PHE A 76 -7.91 -0.86 -8.72
N TRP A 77 -7.48 0.23 -9.35
CA TRP A 77 -6.61 1.22 -8.76
C TRP A 77 -7.47 2.34 -8.18
N PRO A 78 -7.47 2.57 -6.85
CA PRO A 78 -8.27 3.63 -6.24
C PRO A 78 -7.73 5.01 -6.58
N GLU A 79 -8.63 5.98 -6.73
CA GLU A 79 -8.28 7.40 -6.88
C GLU A 79 -7.69 7.97 -5.59
N VAL A 80 -8.17 7.49 -4.43
CA VAL A 80 -7.75 7.92 -3.10
C VAL A 80 -7.24 6.70 -2.33
N TRP A 81 -5.96 6.72 -1.99
CA TRP A 81 -5.31 5.72 -1.15
C TRP A 81 -4.16 6.34 -0.37
N GLU A 82 -3.86 5.79 0.80
CA GLU A 82 -2.69 6.16 1.58
C GLU A 82 -2.16 4.93 2.33
N ALA A 83 -0.84 4.79 2.40
CA ALA A 83 -0.18 3.66 3.04
C ALA A 83 0.75 4.12 4.16
N SER A 84 0.67 3.46 5.32
CA SER A 84 1.56 3.68 6.45
C SER A 84 1.52 2.48 7.39
N TRP A 85 2.66 2.16 8.00
CA TRP A 85 2.79 1.18 9.09
C TRP A 85 2.19 -0.20 8.78
N GLY A 86 2.56 -0.78 7.62
CA GLY A 86 2.06 -2.10 7.22
C GLY A 86 0.57 -2.15 6.88
N ALA A 87 -0.05 -1.00 6.62
CA ALA A 87 -1.45 -0.87 6.27
C ALA A 87 -1.64 0.03 5.05
N ILE A 88 -2.72 -0.20 4.31
CA ILE A 88 -3.20 0.69 3.26
C ILE A 88 -4.68 1.02 3.48
N GLY A 89 -4.99 2.31 3.51
CA GLY A 89 -6.35 2.84 3.46
C GLY A 89 -6.68 3.24 2.04
N TYR A 90 -7.91 3.03 1.59
CA TYR A 90 -8.35 3.44 0.26
C TYR A 90 -9.86 3.58 0.16
N VAL A 91 -10.33 4.31 -0.85
CA VAL A 91 -11.76 4.41 -1.19
C VAL A 91 -12.08 3.41 -2.30
N ASP A 92 -13.09 2.56 -2.08
CA ASP A 92 -13.51 1.58 -3.08
C ASP A 92 -14.49 2.14 -4.13
N GLN A 93 -14.78 1.33 -5.15
CA GLN A 93 -15.65 1.75 -6.27
C GLN A 93 -17.07 2.14 -5.84
N VAL A 94 -17.54 1.68 -4.68
CA VAL A 94 -18.85 2.02 -4.11
C VAL A 94 -18.73 3.03 -2.96
N ARG A 95 -17.59 3.73 -2.87
CA ARG A 95 -17.28 4.79 -1.92
C ARG A 95 -17.23 4.34 -0.45
N ASN A 96 -16.93 3.08 -0.18
CA ASN A 96 -16.55 2.70 1.17
C ASN A 96 -15.08 3.05 1.41
N VAL A 97 -14.75 3.49 2.62
CA VAL A 97 -13.36 3.57 3.06
C VAL A 97 -12.97 2.21 3.60
N GLN A 98 -11.98 1.59 2.96
CA GLN A 98 -11.42 0.31 3.34
C GLN A 98 -10.05 0.51 3.99
N LEU A 99 -9.73 -0.38 4.91
CA LEU A 99 -8.42 -0.51 5.54
C LEU A 99 -7.97 -1.95 5.35
N TRP A 100 -6.90 -2.15 4.60
CA TRP A 100 -6.25 -3.46 4.46
C TRP A 100 -4.99 -3.52 5.33
N ARG A 101 -4.81 -4.68 5.97
CA ARG A 101 -3.60 -5.09 6.69
C ARG A 101 -3.41 -6.59 6.49
N ARG A 102 -2.26 -7.12 6.89
CA ARG A 102 -1.98 -8.56 6.93
C ARG A 102 -3.04 -9.40 7.67
N SER A 103 -3.69 -8.85 8.70
CA SER A 103 -4.76 -9.51 9.45
C SER A 103 -6.10 -9.59 8.70
N GLY A 104 -6.25 -8.85 7.60
CA GLY A 104 -7.46 -8.79 6.79
C GLY A 104 -7.88 -7.36 6.43
N ARG A 105 -9.02 -7.28 5.74
CA ARG A 105 -9.65 -6.02 5.31
C ARG A 105 -10.80 -5.65 6.25
N THR A 106 -10.89 -4.38 6.63
CA THR A 106 -12.00 -3.82 7.39
C THR A 106 -12.60 -2.62 6.66
N THR A 107 -13.93 -2.50 6.69
CA THR A 107 -14.64 -1.32 6.17
C THR A 107 -14.80 -0.29 7.29
N VAL A 108 -14.18 0.89 7.12
CA VAL A 108 -14.19 1.98 8.11
C VAL A 108 -15.43 2.86 7.94
N THR A 109 -15.83 3.17 6.71
CA THR A 109 -17.06 3.92 6.41
C THR A 109 -17.76 3.31 5.20
N ARG A 110 -19.08 3.53 5.07
CA ARG A 110 -19.89 2.95 3.98
C ARG A 110 -20.60 4.03 3.18
N GLY A 111 -20.36 4.06 1.86
CA GLY A 111 -21.13 4.84 0.88
C GLY A 111 -21.17 6.36 1.08
N GLU A 112 -20.26 6.92 1.89
CA GLU A 112 -20.22 8.36 2.16
C GLU A 112 -19.23 9.04 1.21
N PRO A 113 -19.52 10.27 0.72
CA PRO A 113 -18.54 11.05 -0.03
C PRO A 113 -17.34 11.37 0.87
N VAL A 114 -16.17 10.86 0.50
CA VAL A 114 -14.90 11.12 1.19
C VAL A 114 -14.10 12.08 0.33
N GLN A 115 -13.60 13.16 0.93
CA GLN A 115 -12.74 14.13 0.26
C GLN A 115 -11.29 13.68 0.31
N ASP A 116 -10.88 13.12 1.44
CA ASP A 116 -9.51 12.69 1.67
C ASP A 116 -9.45 11.61 2.75
N ILE A 117 -8.36 10.86 2.77
CA ILE A 117 -8.02 9.94 3.85
C ILE A 117 -6.60 10.19 4.34
N GLN A 118 -6.39 10.00 5.63
CA GLN A 118 -5.07 10.03 6.21
C GLN A 118 -4.83 8.76 7.01
N LEU A 119 -3.72 8.07 6.73
CA LEU A 119 -3.31 6.88 7.47
C LEU A 119 -2.03 7.18 8.25
N ILE A 120 -2.13 7.27 9.57
CA ILE A 120 -0.97 7.54 10.45
C ILE A 120 -0.85 6.41 11.46
N ARG A 121 0.25 5.65 11.42
CA ARG A 121 0.56 4.60 12.42
C ARG A 121 -0.59 3.60 12.60
N GLY A 122 -1.24 3.23 11.48
CA GLY A 122 -2.42 2.36 11.51
C GLY A 122 -3.69 3.03 12.06
N LEU A 123 -3.76 4.36 12.11
CA LEU A 123 -5.01 5.09 12.33
C LEU A 123 -5.51 5.60 10.98
N LEU A 124 -6.63 5.07 10.49
CA LEU A 124 -7.24 5.58 9.26
C LEU A 124 -8.29 6.63 9.62
N VAL A 125 -8.06 7.84 9.14
CA VAL A 125 -8.94 9.00 9.31
C VAL A 125 -9.57 9.32 7.96
N ALA A 126 -10.90 9.34 7.90
CA ALA A 126 -11.65 9.72 6.70
C ALA A 126 -12.28 11.10 6.88
N TYR A 127 -12.03 12.00 5.93
CA TYR A 127 -12.57 13.37 5.91
C TYR A 127 -13.76 13.42 4.95
N LEU A 128 -14.98 13.58 5.49
CA LEU A 128 -16.23 13.55 4.71
C LEU A 128 -16.70 14.96 4.32
N ASN A 129 -16.81 15.83 5.32
CA ASN A 129 -17.09 17.26 5.20
C ASN A 129 -16.52 18.02 6.41
N VAL A 130 -16.59 19.35 6.43
CA VAL A 130 -15.97 20.24 7.44
C VAL A 130 -16.41 19.97 8.90
N ARG A 131 -17.35 19.05 9.15
CA ARG A 131 -17.96 18.82 10.46
C ARG A 131 -17.99 17.35 10.92
N SER A 132 -17.45 16.39 10.16
CA SER A 132 -17.40 15.00 10.60
C SER A 132 -16.09 14.31 10.25
N VAL A 133 -15.50 13.66 11.26
CA VAL A 133 -14.31 12.82 11.11
C VAL A 133 -14.65 11.42 11.58
N LYS A 134 -14.35 10.41 10.76
CA LYS A 134 -14.45 9.01 11.14
C LYS A 134 -13.08 8.40 11.28
N VAL A 135 -12.90 7.66 12.37
CA VAL A 135 -11.62 7.06 12.74
C VAL A 135 -11.78 5.56 12.83
N GLY A 136 -10.94 4.83 12.09
CA GLY A 136 -10.81 3.38 12.18
C GLY A 136 -9.52 2.99 12.92
N TRP A 137 -9.65 2.25 14.02
CA TRP A 137 -8.53 1.69 14.79
C TRP A 137 -8.85 0.26 15.24
N HIS A 138 -7.98 -0.71 14.90
CA HIS A 138 -8.13 -2.13 15.31
C HIS A 138 -9.51 -2.78 15.04
N GLY A 139 -10.24 -2.32 14.01
CA GLY A 139 -11.57 -2.84 13.67
C GLY A 139 -12.74 -2.09 14.31
N GLU A 140 -12.47 -1.16 15.21
CA GLU A 140 -13.47 -0.30 15.83
C GLU A 140 -13.57 1.04 15.09
N THR A 141 -14.80 1.51 14.91
CA THR A 141 -15.11 2.77 14.24
C THR A 141 -15.62 3.78 15.26
N TYR A 142 -14.97 4.94 15.30
CA TYR A 142 -15.33 6.06 16.18
C TYR A 142 -15.80 7.24 15.33
N THR A 143 -16.92 7.86 15.73
CA THR A 143 -17.48 9.04 15.08
C THR A 143 -17.39 10.22 16.04
N HIS A 144 -16.78 11.33 15.60
CA HIS A 144 -16.79 12.61 16.29
C HIS A 144 -17.30 13.72 15.36
#